data_AF-A0A7I4CZP9-F1
#
_entry.id   AF-A0A7I4CZP9-F1
#
_cell.length_a   1.000
_cell.length_b   1.000
_cell.length_c   1.000
_cell.angle_alpha   90.00
_cell.angle_beta   90.00
_cell.angle_gamma   90.00
#
_symmetry.space_group_name_H-M   'P 1'
#
loop_
_entity.id
_entity.type
_entity.pdbx_description
1 polymer ?
#
loop_
_entity_poly.entity_id
_entity_poly.type
_entity_poly.pdbx_seq_one_letter_code
_entity_poly.pdbx_strand_id
1 'polypeptide(L)'
;MQKEALIMQLIMSFLLWMRLVLLIPGRKAATANRAGGGSPLYEVSAVEEFAGQQGFEAKLVLSGGFGDDALGQDISPLSFIVRVEKSTQLRVYISDAKNPRWEIPHNLIPRQKIDSNLAASTDSPLLFVTHTIKPFGFAVTRVSNGDVLFNSTPPGDTSNLLFNPIIFKDQYIEISSQLPQSSNLFGLGESTRSDGLKLKPNRTYTLWTTDIAALFGDVDLYGSWPFHIEVRERGVSHGVLLLNSNGMEISYTEKYLTYRVIGGVLDFYFFPGPTPLDVVDQFTQLVGRPAAQPYWSFGFHQCRWGYRNVSIVKQVVENFRKAKIPLDTMWNDID
;
A
#
# COMPACT_ATOMS: atom_id res chain seq x y z
N MET A 1 1.13 -21.89 39.46
CA MET A 1 -0.02 -22.22 38.59
C MET A 1 -0.11 -21.36 37.33
N GLN A 2 -0.51 -20.07 37.33
CA GLN A 2 -0.66 -19.31 36.06
C GLN A 2 0.67 -18.96 35.34
N LYS A 3 1.75 -18.66 36.07
CA LYS A 3 3.08 -18.42 35.47
C LYS A 3 3.70 -19.67 34.85
N GLU A 4 3.47 -20.84 35.43
CA GLU A 4 3.98 -22.11 34.92
C GLU A 4 3.22 -22.57 33.67
N ALA A 5 1.92 -22.30 33.61
CA ALA A 5 1.11 -22.53 32.41
C ALA A 5 1.57 -21.67 31.22
N LEU A 6 1.88 -20.38 31.45
CA LEU A 6 2.38 -19.48 30.41
C LEU A 6 3.78 -19.90 29.91
N ILE A 7 4.65 -20.34 30.81
CA ILE A 7 5.98 -20.86 30.46
C ILE A 7 5.87 -22.16 29.67
N MET A 8 4.97 -23.09 30.04
CA MET A 8 4.71 -24.30 29.25
C MET A 8 4.15 -23.98 27.87
N GLN A 9 3.30 -22.97 27.74
CA GLN A 9 2.68 -22.58 26.47
C GLN A 9 3.70 -21.92 25.52
N LEU A 10 4.63 -21.13 26.05
CA LEU A 10 5.78 -20.58 25.31
C LEU A 10 6.76 -21.68 24.88
N ILE A 11 7.07 -22.64 25.76
CA ILE A 11 7.95 -23.78 25.43
C ILE A 11 7.31 -24.68 24.37
N MET A 12 6.01 -24.96 24.46
CA MET A 12 5.31 -25.73 23.43
C MET A 12 5.23 -25.00 22.10
N SER A 13 5.03 -23.68 22.10
CA SER A 13 5.02 -22.87 20.87
C SER A 13 6.41 -22.81 20.21
N PHE A 14 7.47 -22.70 21.01
CA PHE A 14 8.86 -22.75 20.54
C PHE A 14 9.24 -24.13 19.98
N LEU A 15 8.78 -25.22 20.62
CA LEU A 15 8.99 -26.59 20.13
C LEU A 15 8.18 -26.89 18.86
N LEU A 16 6.97 -26.30 18.72
CA LEU A 16 6.19 -26.38 17.48
C LEU A 16 6.88 -25.64 16.34
N TRP A 17 7.46 -24.47 16.63
CA TRP A 17 8.22 -23.68 15.66
C TRP A 17 9.51 -24.39 15.22
N MET A 18 10.27 -24.99 16.16
CA MET A 18 11.44 -25.81 15.81
C MET A 18 11.07 -27.04 14.96
N ARG A 19 9.93 -27.69 15.23
CA ARG A 19 9.46 -28.81 14.40
C ARG A 19 9.05 -28.38 13.00
N LEU A 20 8.48 -27.18 12.83
CA LEU A 20 8.17 -26.62 11.50
C LEU A 20 9.45 -26.27 10.71
N VAL A 21 10.46 -25.73 11.38
CA VAL A 21 11.74 -25.37 10.75
C VAL A 21 12.57 -26.61 10.38
N LEU A 22 12.48 -27.70 11.14
CA LEU A 22 13.20 -28.96 10.89
C LEU A 22 12.50 -29.89 9.87
N LEU A 23 11.26 -29.62 9.48
CA LEU A 23 10.51 -30.38 8.46
C LEU A 23 10.64 -29.79 7.04
N ILE A 24 11.43 -28.73 6.84
CA ILE A 24 11.77 -28.23 5.51
C ILE A 24 12.87 -29.15 4.95
N PRO A 25 12.60 -29.99 3.93
CA PRO A 25 13.67 -30.71 3.26
C PRO A 25 14.60 -29.67 2.66
N GLY A 26 15.91 -29.81 2.88
CA GLY A 26 16.91 -28.90 2.35
C GLY A 26 16.69 -28.63 0.86
N ARG A 27 16.05 -27.49 0.56
CA ARG A 27 15.83 -27.04 -0.81
C ARG A 27 17.18 -26.53 -1.30
N LYS A 28 17.83 -27.34 -2.14
CA LYS A 28 18.80 -26.82 -3.10
C LYS A 28 18.15 -25.61 -3.78
N ALA A 29 18.85 -24.48 -3.83
CA ALA A 29 18.43 -23.32 -4.60
C ALA A 29 18.03 -23.81 -6.00
N ALA A 30 16.74 -23.71 -6.31
CA ALA A 30 16.24 -24.03 -7.63
C ALA A 30 16.69 -22.89 -8.54
N THR A 31 17.87 -23.03 -9.14
CA THR A 31 18.17 -22.31 -10.38
C THR A 31 17.18 -22.81 -11.40
N ALA A 32 16.10 -22.05 -11.61
CA ALA A 32 15.18 -22.26 -12.69
C ALA A 32 15.99 -22.19 -14.00
N ASN A 33 16.20 -23.34 -14.63
CA ASN A 33 16.67 -23.43 -16.00
C ASN A 33 15.60 -22.77 -16.89
N ARG A 34 15.77 -21.47 -17.16
CA ARG A 34 15.00 -20.75 -18.18
C ARG A 34 15.54 -21.15 -19.55
N ALA A 35 15.02 -22.25 -20.08
CA ALA A 35 15.26 -22.63 -21.46
C ALA A 35 14.43 -21.73 -22.40
N GLY A 36 15.10 -20.84 -23.12
CA GLY A 36 14.75 -20.46 -24.51
C GLY A 36 13.56 -19.54 -24.81
N GLY A 37 12.72 -19.12 -23.85
CA GLY A 37 11.64 -18.14 -24.05
C GLY A 37 11.79 -16.96 -23.10
N GLY A 38 11.63 -15.72 -23.60
CA GLY A 38 11.62 -14.54 -22.74
C GLY A 38 10.53 -14.62 -21.66
N SER A 39 10.71 -13.91 -20.54
CA SER A 39 9.66 -13.86 -19.50
C SER A 39 8.35 -13.35 -20.11
N PRO A 40 7.18 -13.90 -19.74
CA PRO A 40 5.91 -13.49 -20.32
C PRO A 40 5.66 -12.00 -20.08
N LEU A 41 5.17 -11.31 -21.11
CA LEU A 41 4.93 -9.86 -21.09
C LEU A 41 3.49 -9.57 -21.47
N TYR A 42 2.82 -8.73 -20.68
CA TYR A 42 1.53 -8.18 -21.08
C TYR A 42 1.66 -7.22 -22.25
N GLU A 43 0.70 -7.29 -23.17
CA GLU A 43 0.52 -6.34 -24.25
C GLU A 43 -0.93 -5.84 -24.32
N VAL A 44 -1.11 -4.60 -24.78
CA VAL A 44 -2.44 -4.02 -25.00
C VAL A 44 -3.03 -4.60 -26.29
N SER A 45 -4.19 -5.25 -26.17
CA SER A 45 -4.89 -5.88 -27.29
C SER A 45 -6.06 -5.05 -27.83
N ALA A 46 -6.69 -4.23 -26.98
CA ALA A 46 -7.80 -3.36 -27.33
C ALA A 46 -7.87 -2.19 -26.34
N VAL A 47 -8.37 -1.04 -26.79
CA VAL A 47 -8.64 0.15 -25.97
C VAL A 47 -9.99 0.72 -26.38
N GLU A 48 -10.82 1.06 -25.40
CA GLU A 48 -12.12 1.69 -25.55
C GLU A 48 -12.19 2.93 -24.66
N GLU A 49 -12.37 4.10 -25.27
CA GLU A 49 -12.51 5.36 -24.55
C GLU A 49 -13.91 5.47 -23.94
N PHE A 50 -13.97 5.92 -22.69
CA PHE A 50 -15.25 6.24 -22.06
C PHE A 50 -15.79 7.57 -22.60
N ALA A 51 -17.11 7.66 -22.69
CA ALA A 51 -17.78 8.89 -23.09
C ALA A 51 -17.36 10.09 -22.21
N GLY A 52 -17.26 11.28 -22.80
CA GLY A 52 -16.98 12.50 -22.04
C GLY A 52 -15.56 12.62 -21.49
N GLN A 53 -14.57 11.93 -22.09
CA GLN A 53 -13.14 12.01 -21.71
C GLN A 53 -12.87 11.60 -20.25
N GLN A 54 -13.63 10.64 -19.74
CA GLN A 54 -13.53 10.17 -18.35
C GLN A 54 -12.46 9.08 -18.14
N GLY A 55 -11.62 8.86 -19.14
CA GLY A 55 -10.62 7.79 -19.19
C GLY A 55 -11.00 6.70 -20.19
N PHE A 56 -10.44 5.51 -20.03
CA PHE A 56 -10.59 4.40 -20.98
C PHE A 56 -10.49 3.03 -20.28
N GLU A 57 -10.96 1.98 -20.95
CA GLU A 57 -10.68 0.59 -20.63
C GLU A 57 -9.79 -0.03 -21.71
N ALA A 58 -8.82 -0.83 -21.29
CA ALA A 58 -7.95 -1.58 -22.18
C ALA A 58 -7.84 -3.05 -21.73
N LYS A 59 -7.72 -3.96 -22.70
CA LYS A 59 -7.51 -5.39 -22.44
C LYS A 59 -6.04 -5.75 -22.57
N LEU A 60 -5.45 -6.28 -21.50
CA LEU A 60 -4.08 -6.75 -21.48
C LEU A 60 -4.04 -8.27 -21.69
N VAL A 61 -3.31 -8.72 -22.70
CA VAL A 61 -3.11 -10.13 -22.99
C VAL A 61 -1.66 -10.51 -22.76
N LEU A 62 -1.43 -11.69 -22.22
CA LEU A 62 -0.08 -12.19 -21.98
C LEU A 62 0.50 -12.71 -23.30
N SER A 63 1.65 -12.21 -23.69
CA SER A 63 2.39 -12.65 -24.88
C SER A 63 3.60 -13.48 -24.48
N GLY A 64 3.88 -14.55 -25.24
CA GLY A 64 4.98 -15.48 -24.96
C GLY A 64 4.61 -16.74 -24.15
N GLY A 65 3.32 -16.99 -23.95
CA GLY A 65 2.80 -18.13 -23.16
C GLY A 65 2.59 -17.78 -21.68
N PHE A 66 1.89 -18.64 -20.95
CA PHE A 66 1.69 -18.47 -19.50
C PHE A 66 2.96 -18.87 -18.76
N GLY A 67 3.42 -18.02 -17.83
CA GLY A 67 4.36 -18.47 -16.81
C GLY A 67 3.61 -19.33 -15.80
N ASP A 68 4.14 -20.51 -15.55
CA ASP A 68 3.73 -21.40 -14.46
C ASP A 68 4.99 -21.73 -13.67
N ASP A 69 5.14 -21.08 -12.53
CA ASP A 69 6.32 -21.16 -11.68
C ASP A 69 5.92 -21.33 -10.21
N ALA A 70 6.89 -21.28 -9.30
CA ALA A 70 6.64 -21.49 -7.88
C ALA A 70 5.70 -20.45 -7.24
N LEU A 71 5.44 -19.32 -7.90
CA LEU A 71 4.51 -18.26 -7.49
C LEU A 71 3.11 -18.42 -8.11
N GLY A 72 2.91 -19.47 -8.91
CA GLY A 72 1.65 -19.82 -9.56
C GLY A 72 1.57 -19.42 -11.02
N GLN A 73 0.38 -19.62 -11.60
CA GLN A 73 0.08 -19.35 -13.00
C GLN A 73 -0.24 -17.86 -13.22
N ASP A 74 0.27 -17.28 -14.31
CA ASP A 74 -0.12 -15.94 -14.75
C ASP A 74 -1.60 -15.86 -15.16
N ILE A 75 -2.24 -14.74 -14.85
CA ILE A 75 -3.66 -14.49 -15.15
C ILE A 75 -3.80 -13.72 -16.46
N SER A 76 -4.57 -14.24 -17.42
CA SER A 76 -4.82 -13.53 -18.67
C SER A 76 -6.21 -13.85 -19.27
N PRO A 77 -6.92 -12.86 -19.85
CA PRO A 77 -6.57 -11.43 -19.96
C PRO A 77 -6.83 -10.65 -18.66
N LEU A 78 -6.18 -9.48 -18.54
CA LEU A 78 -6.49 -8.48 -17.52
C LEU A 78 -7.31 -7.34 -18.12
N SER A 79 -8.15 -6.71 -17.30
CA SER A 79 -8.77 -5.42 -17.61
C SER A 79 -7.92 -4.32 -16.96
N PHE A 80 -7.54 -3.31 -17.75
CA PHE A 80 -6.83 -2.11 -17.31
C PHE A 80 -7.73 -0.91 -17.55
N ILE A 81 -8.19 -0.28 -16.46
CA ILE A 81 -9.18 0.78 -16.50
C ILE A 81 -8.57 2.05 -15.90
N VAL A 82 -8.69 3.15 -16.63
CA VAL A 82 -8.36 4.49 -16.16
C VAL A 82 -9.65 5.28 -16.01
N ARG A 83 -9.85 5.87 -14.83
CA ARG A 83 -11.01 6.72 -14.53
C ARG A 83 -10.57 8.06 -13.95
N VAL A 84 -11.05 9.14 -14.53
CA VAL A 84 -11.03 10.46 -13.91
C VAL A 84 -12.32 10.61 -13.12
N GLU A 85 -12.28 10.36 -11.81
CA GLU A 85 -13.47 10.47 -10.94
C GLU A 85 -13.77 11.93 -10.59
N LYS A 86 -12.71 12.73 -10.41
CA LYS A 86 -12.75 14.19 -10.18
C LYS A 86 -11.51 14.84 -10.80
N SER A 87 -11.48 16.16 -10.92
CA SER A 87 -10.28 16.89 -11.37
C SER A 87 -9.03 16.57 -10.53
N THR A 88 -9.23 16.27 -9.23
CA THR A 88 -8.17 15.92 -8.27
C THR A 88 -8.10 14.43 -7.92
N GLN A 89 -8.77 13.55 -8.66
CA GLN A 89 -8.81 12.12 -8.35
C GLN A 89 -8.79 11.29 -9.63
N LEU A 90 -7.62 10.72 -9.91
CA LEU A 90 -7.41 9.77 -10.99
C LEU A 90 -7.27 8.36 -10.40
N ARG A 91 -8.02 7.42 -10.93
CA ARG A 91 -7.99 6.00 -10.53
C ARG A 91 -7.47 5.14 -11.67
N VAL A 92 -6.57 4.23 -11.34
CA VAL A 92 -6.06 3.19 -12.25
C VAL A 92 -6.35 1.84 -11.63
N TYR A 93 -7.13 1.01 -12.32
CA TYR A 93 -7.60 -0.28 -11.84
C TYR A 93 -7.14 -1.39 -12.78
N ILE A 94 -6.48 -2.42 -12.25
CA ILE A 94 -6.06 -3.62 -12.99
C ILE A 94 -6.52 -4.88 -12.26
N SER A 95 -7.27 -5.72 -12.98
CA SER A 95 -7.91 -6.94 -12.46
C SER A 95 -7.93 -8.06 -13.50
N ASP A 96 -8.16 -9.30 -13.07
CA ASP A 96 -8.59 -10.39 -13.95
C ASP A 96 -9.88 -9.95 -14.69
N ALA A 97 -9.89 -10.08 -16.02
CA ALA A 97 -11.04 -9.71 -16.85
C ALA A 97 -12.13 -10.80 -16.90
N LYS A 98 -11.83 -12.01 -16.44
CA LYS A 98 -12.74 -13.17 -16.49
C LYS A 98 -13.37 -13.46 -15.13
N ASN A 99 -12.63 -13.28 -14.05
CA ASN A 99 -13.07 -13.66 -12.71
C ASN A 99 -12.98 -12.48 -11.75
N PRO A 100 -14.01 -12.25 -10.91
CA PRO A 100 -13.90 -11.30 -9.82
C PRO A 100 -12.76 -11.70 -8.88
N ARG A 101 -11.97 -10.71 -8.44
CA ARG A 101 -10.93 -10.87 -7.42
C ARG A 101 -11.34 -10.14 -6.14
N TRP A 102 -10.62 -10.43 -5.05
CA TRP A 102 -10.83 -9.71 -3.79
C TRP A 102 -10.57 -8.21 -3.97
N GLU A 103 -11.53 -7.40 -3.53
CA GLU A 103 -11.44 -5.95 -3.44
C GLU A 103 -11.93 -5.51 -2.06
N ILE A 104 -11.40 -4.41 -1.54
CA ILE A 104 -11.90 -3.84 -0.28
C ILE A 104 -13.39 -3.49 -0.45
N PRO A 105 -14.30 -4.03 0.37
CA PRO A 105 -15.73 -3.80 0.22
C PRO A 105 -16.11 -2.31 0.16
N HIS A 106 -16.99 -1.92 -0.76
CA HIS A 106 -17.44 -0.54 -0.94
C HIS A 106 -18.22 0.03 0.27
N ASN A 107 -18.76 -0.83 1.13
CA ASN A 107 -19.39 -0.38 2.37
C ASN A 107 -18.38 -0.01 3.48
N LEU A 108 -17.13 -0.51 3.39
CA LEU A 108 -16.05 -0.13 4.30
C LEU A 108 -15.36 1.16 3.84
N ILE A 109 -15.10 1.26 2.53
CA ILE A 109 -14.55 2.47 1.91
C ILE A 109 -15.45 2.87 0.72
N PRO A 110 -16.46 3.73 0.96
CA PRO A 110 -17.37 4.22 -0.07
C PRO A 110 -16.63 4.97 -1.17
N ARG A 111 -16.80 4.51 -2.41
CA ARG A 111 -16.15 5.04 -3.61
C ARG A 111 -16.92 4.65 -4.85
N GLN A 112 -16.63 5.31 -5.97
CA GLN A 112 -17.27 5.02 -7.24
C GLN A 112 -16.98 3.58 -7.68
N LYS A 113 -17.98 2.90 -8.26
CA LYS A 113 -17.77 1.58 -8.86
C LYS A 113 -17.15 1.72 -10.25
N ILE A 114 -16.32 0.76 -10.64
CA ILE A 114 -15.61 0.76 -11.93
C ILE A 114 -16.57 0.73 -13.14
N ASP A 115 -17.68 0.01 -12.99
CA ASP A 115 -18.72 -0.23 -14.02
C ASP A 115 -19.76 0.92 -14.12
N SER A 116 -19.66 1.91 -13.25
CA SER A 116 -20.65 2.99 -13.21
C SER A 116 -20.49 3.98 -14.36
N ASN A 117 -21.61 4.41 -14.94
CA ASN A 117 -21.64 5.53 -15.86
C ASN A 117 -21.37 6.82 -15.07
N LEU A 118 -20.20 7.41 -15.26
CA LEU A 118 -19.88 8.71 -14.71
C LEU A 118 -20.60 9.79 -15.52
N ALA A 119 -21.14 10.82 -14.85
CA ALA A 119 -21.60 12.02 -15.55
C ALA A 119 -20.40 12.80 -16.07
N ALA A 120 -20.49 13.36 -17.29
CA ALA A 120 -19.41 14.16 -17.85
C ALA A 120 -18.98 15.24 -16.83
N SER A 121 -17.71 15.22 -16.42
CA SER A 121 -17.18 16.24 -15.52
C SER A 121 -17.05 17.55 -16.30
N THR A 122 -17.49 18.66 -15.71
CA THR A 122 -17.21 20.00 -16.24
C THR A 122 -15.78 20.46 -15.95
N ASP A 123 -15.12 19.84 -14.97
CA ASP A 123 -13.77 20.20 -14.58
C ASP A 123 -12.75 19.41 -15.40
N SER A 124 -11.76 20.13 -15.92
CA SER A 124 -10.62 19.51 -16.60
C SER A 124 -9.77 18.69 -15.62
N PRO A 125 -9.35 17.46 -15.99
CA PRO A 125 -8.49 16.65 -15.15
C PRO A 125 -7.12 17.33 -14.93
N LEU A 126 -6.58 17.21 -13.72
CA LEU A 126 -5.21 17.67 -13.42
C LEU A 126 -4.13 16.64 -13.79
N LEU A 127 -4.54 15.40 -14.02
CA LEU A 127 -3.68 14.25 -14.35
C LEU A 127 -4.20 13.55 -15.60
N PHE A 128 -3.29 13.03 -16.41
CA PHE A 128 -3.63 12.14 -17.53
C PHE A 128 -2.77 10.88 -17.50
N VAL A 129 -3.21 9.85 -18.23
CA VAL A 129 -2.51 8.56 -18.32
C VAL A 129 -2.10 8.29 -19.76
N THR A 130 -0.85 7.86 -19.94
CA THR A 130 -0.36 7.26 -21.18
C THR A 130 0.02 5.80 -20.93
N HIS A 131 0.08 5.00 -21.98
CA HIS A 131 0.47 3.59 -21.88
C HIS A 131 1.32 3.14 -23.07
N THR A 132 2.15 2.12 -22.87
CA THR A 132 2.87 1.41 -23.93
C THR A 132 2.14 0.13 -24.32
N ILE A 133 2.25 -0.26 -25.60
CA ILE A 133 1.55 -1.45 -26.12
C ILE A 133 2.27 -2.72 -25.69
N LYS A 134 3.57 -2.86 -25.97
CA LYS A 134 4.38 -4.04 -25.67
C LYS A 134 5.86 -3.68 -25.45
N PRO A 135 6.47 -4.01 -24.30
CA PRO A 135 5.79 -4.45 -23.08
C PRO A 135 4.80 -3.40 -22.59
N PHE A 136 3.71 -3.84 -21.97
CA PHE A 136 2.77 -2.94 -21.32
C PHE A 136 3.42 -2.23 -20.12
N GLY A 137 3.06 -0.96 -19.98
CA GLY A 137 3.30 -0.10 -18.83
C GLY A 137 2.47 1.17 -18.99
N PHE A 138 2.30 1.93 -17.91
CA PHE A 138 1.58 3.19 -17.94
C PHE A 138 2.30 4.27 -17.17
N ALA A 139 2.07 5.52 -17.56
CA ALA A 139 2.56 6.69 -16.85
C ALA A 139 1.41 7.62 -16.49
N VAL A 140 1.43 8.13 -15.25
CA VAL A 140 0.53 9.18 -14.78
C VAL A 140 1.29 10.49 -14.81
N THR A 141 0.77 11.48 -15.51
CA THR A 141 1.46 12.76 -15.75
C THR A 141 0.58 13.94 -15.38
N ARG A 142 1.20 14.94 -14.74
CA ARG A 142 0.55 16.20 -14.40
C ARG A 142 0.36 17.06 -15.65
N VAL A 143 -0.86 17.52 -15.88
CA VAL A 143 -1.22 18.34 -17.06
C VAL A 143 -0.47 19.67 -17.06
N SER A 144 -0.35 20.32 -15.90
CA SER A 144 0.13 21.70 -15.81
C SER A 144 1.62 21.90 -16.15
N ASN A 145 2.45 20.88 -15.96
CA ASN A 145 3.91 21.00 -16.12
C ASN A 145 4.60 19.78 -16.76
N GLY A 146 3.85 18.71 -17.06
CA GLY A 146 4.42 17.50 -17.66
C GLY A 146 5.17 16.59 -16.68
N ASP A 147 5.10 16.83 -15.37
CA ASP A 147 5.74 15.98 -14.37
C ASP A 147 5.12 14.58 -14.36
N VAL A 148 5.94 13.56 -14.60
CA VAL A 148 5.53 12.16 -14.49
C VAL A 148 5.54 11.74 -13.03
N LEU A 149 4.37 11.42 -12.48
CA LEU A 149 4.16 11.10 -11.07
C LEU A 149 4.38 9.62 -10.78
N PHE A 150 3.98 8.77 -11.72
CA PHE A 150 4.13 7.32 -11.66
C PHE A 150 4.46 6.82 -13.05
N ASN A 151 5.37 5.87 -13.19
CA ASN A 151 5.76 5.30 -14.48
C ASN A 151 6.13 3.83 -14.37
N SER A 152 5.22 2.94 -14.77
CA SER A 152 5.44 1.50 -14.81
C SER A 152 5.97 0.98 -16.14
N THR A 153 6.33 1.86 -17.07
CA THR A 153 6.95 1.46 -18.32
C THR A 153 8.33 0.84 -18.04
N PRO A 154 8.61 -0.39 -18.50
CA PRO A 154 9.94 -0.97 -18.37
C PRO A 154 11.02 -0.09 -19.01
N PRO A 155 12.16 0.16 -18.34
CA PRO A 155 13.26 0.88 -18.96
C PRO A 155 13.79 0.09 -20.16
N GLY A 156 14.21 0.79 -21.22
CA GLY A 156 14.72 0.14 -22.44
C GLY A 156 16.04 -0.63 -22.24
N ASP A 157 16.71 -0.44 -21.09
CA ASP A 157 17.89 -1.20 -20.70
C ASP A 157 17.51 -2.56 -20.11
N THR A 158 17.58 -3.60 -20.94
CA THR A 158 17.28 -4.99 -20.57
C THR A 158 18.32 -5.61 -19.64
N SER A 159 19.44 -4.93 -19.35
CA SER A 159 20.42 -5.38 -18.35
C SER A 159 20.02 -5.00 -16.92
N ASN A 160 19.02 -4.15 -16.76
CA ASN A 160 18.51 -3.71 -15.47
C ASN A 160 17.68 -4.79 -14.79
N LEU A 161 18.29 -5.49 -13.83
CA LEU A 161 17.66 -6.55 -13.05
C LEU A 161 16.77 -6.03 -11.90
N LEU A 162 16.70 -4.71 -11.69
CA LEU A 162 15.94 -4.10 -10.59
C LEU A 162 14.53 -3.67 -10.97
N PHE A 163 14.17 -3.74 -12.26
CA PHE A 163 12.83 -3.40 -12.75
C PHE A 163 12.21 -4.62 -13.44
N ASN A 164 11.10 -5.11 -12.90
CA ASN A 164 10.30 -6.13 -13.55
C ASN A 164 9.11 -5.49 -14.27
N PRO A 165 8.79 -5.95 -15.50
CA PRO A 165 7.48 -5.71 -16.09
C PRO A 165 6.36 -6.19 -15.14
N ILE A 166 5.13 -5.72 -15.34
CA ILE A 166 4.00 -6.16 -14.51
C ILE A 166 3.87 -7.68 -14.53
N ILE A 167 3.77 -8.27 -13.33
CA ILE A 167 3.46 -9.69 -13.11
C ILE A 167 2.11 -9.73 -12.40
N PHE A 168 1.22 -10.60 -12.84
CA PHE A 168 -0.11 -10.72 -12.27
C PHE A 168 -0.52 -12.19 -12.18
N LYS A 169 -0.28 -12.78 -11.02
CA LYS A 169 -0.66 -14.15 -10.64
C LYS A 169 -1.67 -14.07 -9.48
N ASP A 170 -2.26 -15.21 -9.11
CA ASP A 170 -3.29 -15.25 -8.07
C ASP A 170 -2.79 -14.75 -6.69
N GLN A 171 -1.57 -15.16 -6.30
CA GLN A 171 -0.98 -14.79 -5.01
C GLN A 171 0.36 -14.04 -5.14
N TYR A 172 0.62 -13.48 -6.34
CA TYR A 172 1.80 -12.66 -6.58
C TYR A 172 1.51 -11.63 -7.67
N ILE A 173 1.38 -10.37 -7.26
CA ILE A 173 1.19 -9.24 -8.14
C ILE A 173 2.38 -8.31 -7.94
N GLU A 174 3.08 -7.98 -9.02
CA GLU A 174 4.22 -7.06 -8.99
C GLU A 174 4.03 -5.92 -9.99
N ILE A 175 4.24 -4.69 -9.53
CA ILE A 175 4.30 -3.52 -10.39
C ILE A 175 5.33 -2.54 -9.84
N SER A 176 6.16 -1.99 -10.73
CA SER A 176 7.18 -1.01 -10.39
C SER A 176 6.81 0.36 -10.93
N SER A 177 7.26 1.41 -10.26
CA SER A 177 7.31 2.76 -10.79
C SER A 177 8.75 3.25 -10.83
N GLN A 178 9.15 3.90 -11.91
CA GLN A 178 10.37 4.70 -11.95
C GLN A 178 10.22 5.95 -11.08
N LEU A 179 11.31 6.34 -10.42
CA LEU A 179 11.41 7.50 -9.55
C LEU A 179 12.46 8.49 -10.07
N PRO A 180 12.21 9.80 -10.03
CA PRO A 180 13.23 10.80 -10.27
C PRO A 180 14.23 10.86 -9.10
N GLN A 181 15.45 11.36 -9.37
CA GLN A 181 16.48 11.56 -8.34
C GLN A 181 16.05 12.53 -7.23
N SER A 182 15.14 13.46 -7.53
CA SER A 182 14.62 14.46 -6.59
C SER A 182 13.41 13.98 -5.77
N SER A 183 13.08 12.69 -5.79
CA SER A 183 11.96 12.12 -5.04
C SER A 183 12.21 12.13 -3.53
N ASN A 184 11.25 12.67 -2.77
CA ASN A 184 11.23 12.58 -1.30
C ASN A 184 9.92 11.94 -0.86
N LEU A 185 9.98 10.66 -0.47
CA LEU A 185 8.81 9.86 -0.14
C LEU A 185 8.54 9.86 1.36
N PHE A 186 7.25 9.86 1.74
CA PHE A 186 6.75 9.81 3.12
C PHE A 186 5.49 8.93 3.18
N GLY A 187 5.31 8.13 4.22
CA GLY A 187 4.13 7.25 4.37
C GLY A 187 4.52 5.79 4.60
N LEU A 188 3.82 4.87 3.94
CA LEU A 188 4.03 3.42 3.98
C LEU A 188 4.12 2.86 5.42
N GLY A 189 3.15 3.26 6.24
CA GLY A 189 3.04 2.82 7.64
C GLY A 189 2.29 1.50 7.78
N GLU A 190 2.29 0.88 8.96
CA GLU A 190 2.89 1.36 10.21
C GLU A 190 4.27 0.73 10.47
N SER A 191 5.27 1.58 10.76
CA SER A 191 6.61 1.14 11.17
C SER A 191 7.30 2.21 12.01
N THR A 192 8.04 1.80 13.04
CA THR A 192 8.94 2.68 13.80
C THR A 192 10.27 2.80 13.06
N ARG A 193 10.70 4.04 12.80
CA ARG A 193 11.89 4.33 12.00
C ARG A 193 12.76 5.36 12.69
N SER A 194 14.00 4.99 12.99
CA SER A 194 14.96 5.85 13.70
C SER A 194 15.62 6.90 12.79
N ASP A 195 15.50 6.73 11.47
CA ASP A 195 16.12 7.56 10.44
C ASP A 195 15.20 8.70 9.92
N GLY A 196 14.09 8.93 10.64
CA GLY A 196 13.18 10.05 10.46
C GLY A 196 11.93 9.73 9.63
N LEU A 197 11.12 10.77 9.36
CA LEU A 197 9.84 10.63 8.68
C LEU A 197 9.99 10.22 7.20
N LYS A 198 11.00 10.79 6.51
CA LYS A 198 11.30 10.52 5.09
C LYS A 198 11.72 9.06 4.91
N LEU A 199 11.10 8.37 3.95
CA LEU A 199 11.51 7.02 3.55
C LEU A 199 12.95 7.03 3.02
N LYS A 200 13.67 5.93 3.21
CA LYS A 200 15.05 5.76 2.75
C LYS A 200 15.11 4.76 1.61
N PRO A 201 15.89 5.05 0.55
CA PRO A 201 16.10 4.09 -0.52
C PRO A 201 16.88 2.88 -0.01
N ASN A 202 16.88 1.82 -0.82
CA ASN A 202 17.48 0.51 -0.54
C ASN A 202 16.88 -0.17 0.70
N ARG A 203 15.57 0.01 0.90
CA ARG A 203 14.79 -0.61 1.97
C ARG A 203 13.48 -1.17 1.42
N THR A 204 13.04 -2.28 2.00
CA THR A 204 11.69 -2.81 1.79
C THR A 204 10.81 -2.43 2.97
N TYR A 205 9.61 -1.92 2.67
CA TYR A 205 8.57 -1.61 3.64
C TYR A 205 7.50 -2.69 3.56
N THR A 206 7.35 -3.47 4.63
CA THR A 206 6.35 -4.53 4.73
C THR A 206 5.07 -3.98 5.35
N LEU A 207 3.93 -4.29 4.75
CA LEU A 207 2.61 -3.92 5.23
C LEU A 207 1.83 -5.20 5.51
N TRP A 208 1.79 -5.55 6.79
CA TRP A 208 1.01 -6.65 7.34
C TRP A 208 0.70 -6.31 8.80
N THR A 209 -0.58 -6.33 9.19
CA THR A 209 -0.95 -5.91 10.55
C THR A 209 -0.53 -6.98 11.55
N THR A 210 0.45 -6.66 12.40
CA THR A 210 1.07 -7.60 13.32
C THR A 210 1.16 -7.02 14.73
N ASP A 211 0.90 -7.87 15.74
CA ASP A 211 1.11 -7.54 17.14
C ASP A 211 2.61 -7.61 17.50
N ILE A 212 3.34 -6.57 17.08
CA ILE A 212 4.75 -6.35 17.41
C ILE A 212 4.88 -4.98 18.08
N ALA A 213 5.64 -4.93 19.17
CA ALA A 213 5.85 -3.68 19.90
C ALA A 213 6.59 -2.64 19.05
N ALA A 214 6.08 -1.41 19.01
CA ALA A 214 6.66 -0.28 18.27
C ALA A 214 8.08 0.14 18.75
N LEU A 215 8.62 -0.48 19.79
CA LEU A 215 10.02 -0.31 20.19
C LEU A 215 11.00 -1.01 19.23
N PHE A 216 10.51 -2.00 18.47
CA PHE A 216 11.28 -2.65 17.41
C PHE A 216 11.19 -1.80 16.14
N GLY A 217 12.35 -1.41 15.62
CA GLY A 217 12.45 -0.61 14.40
C GLY A 217 12.39 -1.47 13.14
N ASP A 218 11.94 -0.87 12.03
CA ASP A 218 11.94 -1.45 10.69
C ASP A 218 11.23 -2.83 10.58
N VAL A 219 10.13 -2.98 11.33
CA VAL A 219 9.21 -4.12 11.26
C VAL A 219 7.79 -3.63 10.99
N ASP A 220 6.94 -4.50 10.45
CA ASP A 220 5.51 -4.28 10.32
C ASP A 220 4.83 -4.28 11.71
N LEU A 221 3.91 -3.34 11.91
CA LEU A 221 3.23 -3.10 13.20
C LEU A 221 1.71 -3.23 13.03
N TYR A 222 0.94 -2.55 13.87
CA TYR A 222 -0.50 -2.78 14.03
C TYR A 222 -1.33 -2.30 12.83
N GLY A 223 -0.84 -1.32 12.07
CA GLY A 223 -1.51 -0.73 10.92
C GLY A 223 -0.85 -1.03 9.57
N SER A 224 -1.64 -0.94 8.50
CA SER A 224 -1.17 -1.05 7.11
C SER A 224 -1.77 0.07 6.26
N TRP A 225 -0.90 0.95 5.78
CA TRP A 225 -1.23 2.17 5.03
C TRP A 225 -0.42 2.19 3.73
N PRO A 226 -0.91 1.55 2.65
CA PRO A 226 -0.28 1.53 1.32
C PRO A 226 -0.43 2.87 0.58
N PHE A 227 -0.14 3.96 1.29
CA PHE A 227 -0.22 5.33 0.84
C PHE A 227 1.12 6.02 1.07
N HIS A 228 1.58 6.76 0.07
CA HIS A 228 2.72 7.64 0.21
C HIS A 228 2.48 9.01 -0.43
N ILE A 229 3.18 10.01 0.09
CA ILE A 229 3.31 11.33 -0.50
C ILE A 229 4.73 11.44 -1.04
N GLU A 230 4.86 11.86 -2.30
CA GLU A 230 6.14 12.26 -2.87
C GLU A 230 6.21 13.79 -2.95
N VAL A 231 7.25 14.37 -2.36
CA VAL A 231 7.56 15.81 -2.42
C VAL A 231 8.77 16.01 -3.31
N ARG A 232 8.61 16.85 -4.34
CA ARG A 232 9.64 17.21 -5.33
C ARG A 232 10.21 18.60 -5.05
N GLU A 233 11.09 19.04 -5.93
CA GLU A 233 11.67 20.39 -5.89
C GLU A 233 10.59 21.47 -5.70
N ARG A 234 10.93 22.49 -4.92
CA ARG A 234 10.03 23.62 -4.58
C ARG A 234 8.74 23.21 -3.86
N GLY A 235 8.67 21.99 -3.32
CA GLY A 235 7.55 21.52 -2.50
C GLY A 235 6.35 20.99 -3.28
N VAL A 236 6.46 20.89 -4.61
CA VAL A 236 5.40 20.29 -5.44
C VAL A 236 5.24 18.83 -5.04
N SER A 237 4.01 18.44 -4.70
CA SER A 237 3.71 17.17 -4.06
C SER A 237 2.59 16.44 -4.79
N HIS A 238 2.59 15.12 -4.66
CA HIS A 238 1.46 14.28 -5.04
C HIS A 238 1.36 13.08 -4.09
N GLY A 239 0.21 12.42 -4.07
CA GLY A 239 -0.01 11.21 -3.31
C GLY A 239 -0.37 10.03 -4.20
N VAL A 240 0.04 8.84 -3.78
CA VAL A 240 -0.34 7.57 -4.41
C VAL A 240 -0.83 6.62 -3.33
N LEU A 241 -2.05 6.11 -3.50
CA LEU A 241 -2.64 5.06 -2.68
C LEU A 241 -2.80 3.81 -3.54
N LEU A 242 -2.34 2.66 -3.05
CA LEU A 242 -2.77 1.36 -3.56
C LEU A 242 -3.87 0.83 -2.64
N LEU A 243 -5.13 0.85 -3.08
CA LEU A 243 -6.28 0.41 -2.30
C LEU A 243 -6.38 -1.12 -2.28
N ASN A 244 -5.49 -1.76 -1.53
CA ASN A 244 -5.40 -3.21 -1.37
C ASN A 244 -5.11 -3.57 0.10
N SER A 245 -5.76 -4.61 0.62
CA SER A 245 -5.67 -5.03 2.02
C SER A 245 -4.88 -6.33 2.24
N ASN A 246 -4.35 -6.93 1.18
CA ASN A 246 -3.48 -8.11 1.28
C ASN A 246 -2.10 -7.69 1.78
N GLY A 247 -1.38 -8.67 2.36
CA GLY A 247 0.01 -8.46 2.73
C GLY A 247 0.85 -8.04 1.52
N MET A 248 1.71 -7.06 1.73
CA MET A 248 2.56 -6.56 0.65
C MET A 248 3.92 -6.08 1.13
N GLU A 249 4.85 -6.10 0.21
CA GLU A 249 6.14 -5.43 0.32
C GLU A 249 6.20 -4.29 -0.70
N ILE A 250 6.75 -3.17 -0.26
CA ILE A 250 7.07 -2.04 -1.14
C ILE A 250 8.57 -1.80 -1.05
N SER A 251 9.29 -2.24 -2.09
CA SER A 251 10.74 -2.08 -2.19
C SER A 251 11.06 -0.72 -2.79
N TYR A 252 11.75 0.12 -2.01
CA TYR A 252 12.19 1.44 -2.43
C TYR A 252 13.70 1.40 -2.71
N THR A 253 14.08 1.74 -3.93
CA THR A 253 15.48 1.93 -4.36
C THR A 253 15.68 3.37 -4.82
N GLU A 254 16.91 3.77 -5.15
CA GLU A 254 17.17 5.13 -5.66
C GLU A 254 16.42 5.46 -6.96
N LYS A 255 16.02 4.44 -7.73
CA LYS A 255 15.41 4.61 -9.06
C LYS A 255 14.00 4.07 -9.18
N TYR A 256 13.58 3.18 -8.27
CA TYR A 256 12.34 2.42 -8.41
C TYR A 256 11.59 2.28 -7.09
N LEU A 257 10.27 2.30 -7.18
CA LEU A 257 9.34 1.89 -6.14
C LEU A 257 8.56 0.68 -6.64
N THR A 258 8.76 -0.49 -6.04
CA THR A 258 8.17 -1.76 -6.50
C THR A 258 7.22 -2.32 -5.47
N TYR A 259 5.96 -2.50 -5.85
CA TYR A 259 4.92 -3.13 -5.05
C TYR A 259 4.89 -4.63 -5.34
N ARG A 260 4.90 -5.46 -4.30
CA ARG A 260 4.69 -6.91 -4.38
C ARG A 260 3.58 -7.29 -3.43
N VAL A 261 2.46 -7.76 -3.95
CA VAL A 261 1.22 -7.98 -3.19
C VAL A 261 0.79 -9.42 -3.34
N ILE A 262 0.37 -10.06 -2.24
CA ILE A 262 0.04 -11.49 -2.22
C ILE A 262 -1.42 -11.81 -2.62
N GLY A 263 -2.12 -10.89 -3.29
CA GLY A 263 -3.47 -11.10 -3.76
C GLY A 263 -4.25 -9.82 -4.07
N GLY A 264 -5.55 -9.98 -4.32
CA GLY A 264 -6.45 -8.88 -4.64
C GLY A 264 -6.27 -8.33 -6.06
N VAL A 265 -6.36 -7.01 -6.19
CA VAL A 265 -6.24 -6.25 -7.44
C VAL A 265 -5.24 -5.11 -7.30
N LEU A 266 -4.87 -4.47 -8.40
CA LEU A 266 -4.18 -3.18 -8.37
C LEU A 266 -5.21 -2.05 -8.53
N ASP A 267 -5.66 -1.45 -7.43
CA ASP A 267 -6.60 -0.32 -7.42
C ASP A 267 -5.89 0.95 -6.93
N PHE A 268 -5.18 1.63 -7.84
CA PHE A 268 -4.41 2.83 -7.53
C PHE A 268 -5.25 4.09 -7.61
N TYR A 269 -5.03 4.99 -6.65
CA TYR A 269 -5.53 6.37 -6.68
C TYR A 269 -4.35 7.35 -6.66
N PHE A 270 -4.44 8.36 -7.52
CA PHE A 270 -3.44 9.42 -7.64
C PHE A 270 -4.07 10.76 -7.25
N PHE A 271 -3.39 11.44 -6.32
CA PHE A 271 -3.81 12.72 -5.77
C PHE A 271 -2.82 13.80 -6.22
N PRO A 272 -3.22 14.77 -7.06
CA PRO A 272 -2.28 15.70 -7.68
C PRO A 272 -1.65 16.72 -6.72
N GLY A 273 -2.13 16.94 -5.50
CA GLY A 273 -1.65 18.05 -4.67
C GLY A 273 -2.12 19.42 -5.20
N PRO A 274 -1.29 20.47 -5.27
CA PRO A 274 0.16 20.44 -5.40
C PRO A 274 0.97 20.58 -4.11
N THR A 275 0.36 20.89 -2.96
CA THR A 275 1.07 20.93 -1.67
C THR A 275 0.86 19.63 -0.89
N PRO A 276 1.71 19.30 0.11
CA PRO A 276 1.46 18.16 0.98
C PRO A 276 0.09 18.21 1.67
N LEU A 277 -0.40 19.41 2.02
CA LEU A 277 -1.72 19.59 2.63
C LEU A 277 -2.85 19.28 1.63
N ASP A 278 -2.72 19.71 0.38
CA ASP A 278 -3.72 19.38 -0.66
C ASP A 278 -3.77 17.87 -0.91
N VAL A 279 -2.61 17.19 -0.89
CA VAL A 279 -2.55 15.73 -1.03
C VAL A 279 -3.30 15.04 0.11
N VAL A 280 -3.11 15.48 1.36
CA VAL A 280 -3.82 14.93 2.53
C VAL A 280 -5.32 15.24 2.46
N ASP A 281 -5.70 16.44 2.00
CA ASP A 281 -7.10 16.80 1.79
C ASP A 281 -7.75 15.85 0.78
N GLN A 282 -7.14 15.69 -0.40
CA GLN A 282 -7.61 14.81 -1.47
C GLN A 282 -7.68 13.34 -1.05
N PHE A 283 -6.65 12.84 -0.34
CA PHE A 283 -6.63 11.48 0.20
C PHE A 283 -7.79 11.23 1.18
N THR A 284 -7.98 12.13 2.16
CA THR A 284 -9.04 11.98 3.16
C THR A 284 -10.44 12.23 2.60
N GLN A 285 -10.60 12.91 1.47
CA GLN A 285 -11.88 12.93 0.74
C GLN A 285 -12.29 11.53 0.25
N LEU A 286 -11.33 10.66 -0.09
CA LEU A 286 -11.59 9.28 -0.52
C LEU A 286 -11.76 8.34 0.68
N VAL A 287 -10.79 8.29 1.59
CA VAL A 287 -10.77 7.28 2.66
C VAL A 287 -11.64 7.63 3.87
N GLY A 288 -12.20 8.84 3.88
CA GLY A 288 -13.00 9.37 4.98
C GLY A 288 -12.27 10.49 5.72
N ARG A 289 -13.02 11.55 6.05
CA ARG A 289 -12.50 12.68 6.83
C ARG A 289 -12.24 12.23 8.27
N PRO A 290 -11.14 12.68 8.91
CA PRO A 290 -10.90 12.41 10.32
C PRO A 290 -12.10 12.81 11.18
N ALA A 291 -12.52 11.93 12.09
CA ALA A 291 -13.61 12.23 13.00
C ALA A 291 -13.23 13.42 13.91
N ALA A 292 -14.18 14.32 14.14
CA ALA A 292 -14.02 15.36 15.15
C ALA A 292 -13.85 14.72 16.53
N GLN A 293 -12.86 15.20 17.28
CA GLN A 293 -12.57 14.70 18.62
C GLN A 293 -13.29 15.57 19.67
N PRO A 294 -13.87 14.99 20.73
CA PRO A 294 -14.52 15.77 21.79
C PRO A 294 -13.47 16.58 22.55
N TYR A 295 -13.82 17.79 23.00
CA TYR A 295 -12.83 18.74 23.56
C TYR A 295 -11.98 18.16 24.69
N TRP A 296 -12.55 17.33 25.57
CA TRP A 296 -11.84 16.71 26.68
C TRP A 296 -10.73 15.74 26.25
N SER A 297 -10.78 15.18 25.05
CA SER A 297 -9.77 14.20 24.58
C SER A 297 -8.43 14.86 24.22
N PHE A 298 -8.38 16.19 24.16
CA PHE A 298 -7.13 16.96 24.03
C PHE A 298 -6.45 17.21 25.38
N GLY A 299 -7.12 16.87 26.48
CA GLY A 299 -6.59 16.97 27.83
C GLY A 299 -5.56 15.89 28.17
N PHE A 300 -5.05 15.89 29.40
CA PHE A 300 -4.07 14.89 29.82
C PHE A 300 -4.75 13.57 30.22
N HIS A 301 -4.21 12.44 29.74
CA HIS A 301 -4.73 11.10 29.98
C HIS A 301 -3.72 10.29 30.82
N GLN A 302 -4.21 9.63 31.88
CA GLN A 302 -3.42 8.68 32.69
C GLN A 302 -3.94 7.26 32.48
N CYS A 303 -3.04 6.34 32.12
CA CYS A 303 -3.32 4.92 32.00
C CYS A 303 -2.17 4.09 32.57
N ARG A 304 -2.45 2.87 33.01
CA ARG A 304 -1.43 1.88 33.35
C ARG A 304 -2.06 0.50 33.32
N TRP A 305 -1.41 -0.44 32.64
CA TRP A 305 -1.68 -1.85 32.84
C TRP A 305 -1.25 -2.31 34.24
N GLY A 306 -2.20 -2.78 35.05
CA GLY A 306 -1.95 -3.41 36.34
C GLY A 306 -2.24 -2.52 37.55
N TYR A 307 -3.23 -1.63 37.46
CA TYR A 307 -3.81 -1.03 38.66
C TYR A 307 -4.57 -2.12 39.45
N ARG A 308 -4.08 -2.49 40.64
CA ARG A 308 -4.57 -3.73 41.30
C ARG A 308 -6.00 -3.65 41.84
N ASN A 309 -6.55 -2.45 42.01
CA ASN A 309 -7.90 -2.21 42.51
C ASN A 309 -8.27 -0.72 42.44
N VAL A 310 -9.56 -0.44 42.64
CA VAL A 310 -10.13 0.92 42.66
C VAL A 310 -9.47 1.87 43.66
N SER A 311 -8.93 1.38 44.79
CA SER A 311 -8.29 2.23 45.78
C SER A 311 -6.99 2.84 45.25
N ILE A 312 -6.21 2.07 44.46
CA ILE A 312 -5.01 2.58 43.79
C ILE A 312 -5.38 3.63 42.74
N VAL A 313 -6.41 3.37 41.94
CA VAL A 313 -6.90 4.33 40.91
C VAL A 313 -7.33 5.64 41.56
N LYS A 314 -8.11 5.59 42.66
CA LYS A 314 -8.51 6.78 43.45
C LYS A 314 -7.29 7.55 43.96
N GLN A 315 -6.30 6.83 44.50
CA GLN A 315 -5.07 7.43 45.01
C GLN A 315 -4.29 8.16 43.90
N VAL A 316 -4.21 7.61 42.69
CA VAL A 316 -3.58 8.27 41.53
C VAL A 316 -4.27 9.60 41.23
N VAL A 317 -5.60 9.60 41.09
CA VAL A 317 -6.39 10.83 40.81
C VAL A 317 -6.21 11.88 41.91
N GLU A 318 -6.24 11.46 43.19
CA GLU A 318 -5.99 12.36 44.31
C GLU A 318 -4.58 12.96 44.27
N ASN A 319 -3.58 12.20 43.86
CA ASN A 319 -2.20 12.68 43.76
C ASN A 319 -2.02 13.70 42.65
N PHE A 320 -2.65 13.52 41.47
CA PHE A 320 -2.70 14.56 40.43
C PHE A 320 -3.32 15.86 40.96
N ARG A 321 -4.45 15.76 41.68
CA ARG A 321 -5.11 16.92 42.30
C ARG A 321 -4.21 17.61 43.33
N LYS A 322 -3.57 16.85 44.23
CA LYS A 322 -2.63 17.38 45.25
C LYS A 322 -1.43 18.06 44.60
N ALA A 323 -0.90 17.48 43.53
CA ALA A 323 0.23 18.03 42.76
C ALA A 323 -0.17 19.19 41.83
N LYS A 324 -1.48 19.49 41.70
CA LYS A 324 -2.02 20.49 40.77
C LYS A 324 -1.62 20.24 39.30
N ILE A 325 -1.53 18.97 38.91
CA ILE A 325 -1.31 18.55 37.52
C ILE A 325 -2.69 18.31 36.87
N PRO A 326 -3.01 18.94 35.72
CA PRO A 326 -4.26 18.68 35.01
C PRO A 326 -4.40 17.20 34.64
N LEU A 327 -5.60 16.66 34.84
CA LEU A 327 -5.98 15.31 34.47
C LEU A 327 -7.44 15.32 34.00
N ASP A 328 -7.64 15.08 32.71
CA ASP A 328 -8.97 15.06 32.09
C ASP A 328 -9.53 13.64 32.05
N THR A 329 -8.67 12.64 31.82
CA THR A 329 -9.11 11.24 31.63
C THR A 329 -8.26 10.25 32.40
N MET A 330 -8.91 9.43 33.24
CA MET A 330 -8.31 8.25 33.88
C MET A 330 -8.79 6.98 33.18
N TRP A 331 -7.85 6.15 32.72
CA TRP A 331 -8.11 4.89 32.04
C TRP A 331 -7.84 3.71 32.99
N ASN A 332 -8.66 2.66 32.85
CA ASN A 332 -8.38 1.34 33.43
C ASN A 332 -8.11 0.39 32.27
N ASP A 333 -7.03 -0.38 32.38
CA ASP A 333 -6.70 -1.42 31.42
C ASP A 333 -7.52 -2.69 31.75
N ILE A 334 -7.12 -3.84 31.23
CA ILE A 334 -7.78 -5.14 31.43
C ILE A 334 -7.65 -5.73 32.86
N ASP A 335 -7.08 -5.00 33.82
CA ASP A 335 -6.86 -5.43 35.22
C ASP A 335 -8.15 -5.69 36.02
#